data_AF-A0A1M7J6G2-F1
#
_entry.id   AF-A0A1M7J6G2-F1
#
_cell.length_a   1.000
_cell.length_b   1.000
_cell.length_c   1.000
_cell.angle_alpha   90.00
_cell.angle_beta   90.00
_cell.angle_gamma   90.00
#
_symmetry.space_group_name_H-M   'P 1'
#
loop_
_entity.id
_entity.type
_entity.pdbx_description
1 polymer ?
#
loop_
_entity_poly.entity_id
_entity_poly.type
_entity_poly.pdbx_seq_one_letter_code
_entity_poly.pdbx_strand_id
1 'polypeptide(L)'
;MKSEMENKDWLNEYVSLKQINPANPFTVPAGYFSDLGDRIVAFKNLDELKNKGSFGDFTVPDNYFEELTGNIQSRIAVESGLNNTDPGFTVPDGYFENLQQQIQNRIFVEEALGEPAEHFSVPAGYFDKLNKNILDSTVNQGAVKSRGIIRRLYTSTAFKYATAACFALALSGGILLSELTGSVVEHKGTFLHKELSNIPVDDIKSYLQLNLDPSDAQATVASDDASIDDASLENALQNDVNNAQ
;
A
#
# COMPACT_ATOMS: atom_id res chain seq x y z
N MET A 1 -50.63 -34.78 -43.95
CA MET A 1 -49.68 -35.66 -44.67
C MET A 1 -49.16 -36.68 -43.68
N LYS A 2 -49.49 -37.97 -43.85
CA LYS A 2 -48.82 -39.04 -43.09
C LYS A 2 -47.36 -39.06 -43.56
N SER A 3 -46.44 -39.01 -42.60
CA SER A 3 -45.01 -38.89 -42.84
C SER A 3 -44.49 -40.06 -43.70
N GLU A 4 -43.83 -39.77 -44.82
CA GLU A 4 -43.12 -40.77 -45.64
C GLU A 4 -42.04 -41.54 -44.85
N MET A 5 -41.73 -41.10 -43.63
CA MET A 5 -40.84 -41.78 -42.69
C MET A 5 -41.39 -43.12 -42.16
N GLU A 6 -42.66 -43.42 -42.40
CA GLU A 6 -43.28 -44.72 -42.07
C GLU A 6 -43.10 -45.77 -43.18
N ASN A 7 -42.75 -45.37 -44.40
CA ASN A 7 -42.50 -46.35 -45.47
C ASN A 7 -41.06 -46.90 -45.38
N LYS A 8 -40.93 -48.01 -44.66
CA LYS A 8 -39.65 -48.69 -44.39
C LYS A 8 -39.37 -49.84 -45.35
N ASP A 9 -39.95 -49.84 -46.55
CA ASP A 9 -39.75 -50.90 -47.55
C ASP A 9 -38.28 -51.11 -47.93
N TRP A 10 -37.44 -50.06 -47.84
CA TRP A 10 -35.99 -50.12 -48.03
C TRP A 10 -35.26 -51.05 -47.04
N LEU A 11 -35.81 -51.31 -45.85
CA LEU A 11 -35.23 -52.29 -44.91
C LEU A 11 -35.30 -53.73 -45.46
N ASN A 12 -36.22 -54.00 -46.39
CA ASN A 12 -36.31 -55.33 -47.03
C ASN A 12 -35.19 -55.55 -48.04
N GLU A 13 -34.69 -54.49 -48.67
CA GLU A 13 -33.55 -54.54 -49.57
C GLU A 13 -32.22 -54.68 -48.82
N TYR A 14 -32.15 -54.14 -47.59
CA TYR A 14 -30.96 -54.17 -46.74
C TYR A 14 -31.24 -54.88 -45.40
N VAL A 15 -31.40 -56.20 -45.46
CA VAL A 15 -31.73 -57.05 -44.29
C VAL A 15 -30.76 -56.89 -43.12
N SER A 16 -29.48 -56.61 -43.40
CA SER A 16 -28.46 -56.34 -42.39
C SER A 16 -28.80 -55.15 -41.48
N LEU A 17 -29.55 -54.16 -41.98
CA LEU A 17 -29.96 -52.98 -41.22
C LEU A 17 -31.11 -53.29 -40.23
N LYS A 18 -31.84 -54.40 -40.41
CA LYS A 18 -32.83 -54.89 -39.43
C LYS A 18 -32.19 -55.47 -38.17
N GLN A 19 -30.92 -55.86 -38.23
CA GLN A 19 -30.18 -56.43 -37.11
C GLN A 19 -29.56 -55.36 -36.20
N ILE A 20 -29.56 -54.11 -36.64
CA ILE A 20 -28.98 -52.99 -35.91
C ILE A 20 -30.11 -52.32 -35.11
N ASN A 21 -29.84 -52.01 -33.84
CA ASN A 21 -30.78 -51.28 -33.00
C ASN A 21 -31.18 -49.96 -33.71
N PRO A 22 -32.47 -49.68 -33.94
CA PRO A 22 -32.92 -48.44 -34.56
C PRO A 22 -32.64 -47.20 -33.69
N ALA A 23 -32.30 -47.38 -32.41
CA ALA A 23 -31.83 -46.30 -31.56
C ALA A 23 -30.44 -45.84 -32.01
N ASN A 24 -30.35 -44.58 -32.44
CA ASN A 24 -29.10 -43.94 -32.84
C ASN A 24 -28.10 -43.91 -31.65
N PRO A 25 -26.96 -44.62 -31.73
CA PRO A 25 -25.95 -44.62 -30.67
C PRO A 25 -25.05 -43.37 -30.68
N PHE A 26 -25.16 -42.53 -31.72
CA PHE A 26 -24.36 -41.32 -31.85
C PHE A 26 -25.05 -40.14 -31.16
N THR A 27 -24.55 -39.77 -29.99
CA THR A 27 -24.92 -38.53 -29.31
C THR A 27 -23.87 -37.48 -29.58
N VAL A 28 -24.33 -36.27 -29.90
CA VAL A 28 -23.46 -35.08 -29.93
C VAL A 28 -23.64 -34.28 -28.65
N PRO A 29 -22.61 -33.58 -28.16
CA PRO A 29 -22.75 -32.64 -27.06
C PRO A 29 -23.81 -31.57 -27.35
N ALA A 30 -24.43 -31.06 -26.29
CA ALA A 30 -25.33 -29.92 -26.41
C ALA A 30 -24.60 -28.73 -27.05
N GLY A 31 -25.25 -28.07 -28.02
CA GLY A 31 -24.66 -26.95 -28.76
C GLY A 31 -23.71 -27.32 -29.90
N TYR A 32 -23.47 -28.61 -30.16
CA TYR A 32 -22.55 -29.02 -31.24
C TYR A 32 -22.91 -28.39 -32.59
N PHE A 33 -24.19 -28.43 -32.97
CA PHE A 33 -24.65 -27.89 -34.25
C PHE A 33 -24.96 -26.39 -34.23
N SER A 34 -25.20 -25.78 -33.06
CA SER A 34 -25.37 -24.32 -32.98
C SER A 34 -24.07 -23.61 -33.28
N ASP A 35 -22.96 -24.14 -32.75
CA ASP A 35 -21.65 -23.48 -32.80
C ASP A 35 -20.79 -23.99 -33.96
N LEU A 36 -21.28 -24.99 -34.72
CA LEU A 36 -20.55 -25.62 -35.81
C LEU A 36 -20.21 -24.62 -36.92
N GLY A 37 -21.16 -23.75 -37.28
CA GLY A 37 -20.97 -22.74 -38.33
C GLY A 37 -19.82 -21.79 -37.99
N ASP A 38 -19.86 -21.23 -36.78
CA ASP A 38 -18.83 -20.32 -36.28
C ASP A 38 -17.48 -21.01 -36.18
N ARG A 39 -17.46 -22.26 -35.69
CA ARG A 39 -16.25 -23.07 -35.61
C ARG A 39 -15.64 -23.35 -36.98
N ILE A 40 -16.45 -23.68 -37.99
CA ILE A 40 -15.97 -23.91 -39.36
C ILE A 40 -15.37 -22.63 -39.95
N VAL A 41 -16.02 -21.48 -39.75
CA VAL A 41 -15.50 -20.18 -40.22
C VAL A 41 -14.19 -19.85 -39.53
N ALA A 42 -14.09 -20.04 -38.21
CA ALA A 42 -12.86 -19.84 -37.46
C ALA A 42 -11.72 -20.73 -37.97
N PHE A 43 -11.98 -22.02 -38.24
CA PHE A 43 -10.98 -22.93 -38.79
C PHE A 43 -10.54 -22.54 -40.21
N LYS A 44 -11.46 -22.12 -41.07
CA LYS A 44 -11.12 -21.62 -42.42
C LYS A 44 -10.21 -20.39 -42.34
N ASN A 45 -10.57 -19.43 -41.48
CA ASN A 45 -9.78 -18.23 -41.29
C ASN A 45 -8.40 -18.55 -40.71
N LEU A 46 -8.31 -19.49 -39.79
CA LEU A 46 -7.03 -19.97 -39.24
C LEU A 46 -6.13 -20.57 -40.31
N ASP A 47 -6.69 -21.39 -41.21
CA ASP A 47 -5.94 -21.99 -42.31
C ASP A 47 -5.53 -20.95 -43.37
N GLU A 48 -6.38 -19.95 -43.64
CA GLU A 48 -6.03 -18.81 -44.49
C GLU A 48 -4.90 -17.97 -43.89
N LEU A 49 -4.94 -17.70 -42.58
CA LEU A 49 -3.84 -17.03 -41.86
C LEU A 49 -2.56 -17.86 -41.89
N LYS A 50 -2.69 -19.19 -41.80
CA LYS A 50 -1.57 -20.12 -41.91
C LYS A 50 -0.92 -20.11 -43.29
N ASN A 51 -1.72 -19.98 -44.33
CA ASN A 51 -1.22 -19.99 -45.70
C ASN A 51 -0.80 -18.59 -46.20
N LYS A 52 -1.29 -17.50 -45.61
CA LYS A 52 -0.92 -16.11 -45.97
C LYS A 52 0.17 -15.49 -45.09
N GLY A 53 0.35 -15.95 -43.86
CA GLY A 53 1.30 -15.39 -42.91
C GLY A 53 2.64 -16.07 -42.96
N SER A 54 3.72 -15.29 -43.13
CA SER A 54 5.02 -15.67 -42.58
C SER A 54 4.83 -15.88 -41.08
N PHE A 55 4.72 -17.13 -40.62
CA PHE A 55 4.68 -17.44 -39.18
C PHE A 55 5.93 -16.97 -38.43
N GLY A 56 6.96 -16.55 -39.14
CA GLY A 56 8.17 -15.96 -38.57
C GLY A 56 7.97 -14.57 -37.95
N ASP A 57 6.83 -13.90 -38.20
CA ASP A 57 6.69 -12.47 -37.89
C ASP A 57 5.81 -12.21 -36.65
N PHE A 58 5.19 -13.24 -36.08
CA PHE A 58 4.49 -13.16 -34.79
C PHE A 58 5.35 -13.75 -33.66
N THR A 59 6.57 -13.25 -33.54
CA THR A 59 7.42 -13.54 -32.39
C THR A 59 7.17 -12.50 -31.32
N VAL A 60 6.76 -12.95 -30.14
CA VAL A 60 6.83 -12.11 -28.94
C VAL A 60 8.28 -11.71 -28.71
N PRO A 61 8.56 -10.45 -28.35
CA PRO A 61 9.89 -10.01 -28.01
C PRO A 61 10.52 -10.89 -26.92
N ASP A 62 11.85 -11.02 -26.97
CA ASP A 62 12.59 -11.68 -25.91
C ASP A 62 12.21 -11.09 -24.54
N ASN A 63 12.08 -11.96 -23.54
CA ASN A 63 11.68 -11.64 -22.16
C ASN A 63 10.28 -11.05 -21.97
N TYR A 64 9.41 -11.00 -23.00
CA TYR A 64 8.04 -10.48 -22.85
C TYR A 64 7.29 -11.09 -21.67
N PHE A 65 7.32 -12.43 -21.53
CA PHE A 65 6.60 -13.11 -20.44
C PHE A 65 7.30 -12.98 -19.08
N GLU A 66 8.62 -12.83 -19.07
CA GLU A 66 9.39 -12.60 -17.83
C GLU A 66 9.07 -11.22 -17.25
N GLU A 67 8.97 -10.21 -18.11
CA GLU A 67 8.63 -8.83 -17.72
C GLU A 67 7.13 -8.61 -17.51
N LEU A 68 6.27 -9.40 -18.16
CA LEU A 68 4.81 -9.24 -18.10
C LEU A 68 4.30 -9.31 -16.66
N THR A 69 4.79 -10.26 -15.86
CA THR A 69 4.39 -10.40 -14.46
C THR A 69 4.77 -9.16 -13.64
N GLY A 70 6.00 -8.66 -13.80
CA GLY A 70 6.45 -7.44 -13.10
C GLY A 70 5.68 -6.20 -13.53
N ASN A 71 5.40 -6.07 -14.84
CA ASN A 71 4.61 -4.97 -15.39
C ASN A 71 3.17 -4.97 -14.88
N ILE A 72 2.52 -6.14 -14.80
CA ILE A 72 1.17 -6.27 -14.26
C ILE A 72 1.16 -5.89 -12.77
N GLN A 73 2.09 -6.42 -11.98
CA GLN A 73 2.17 -6.11 -10.54
C GLN A 73 2.44 -4.62 -10.29
N SER A 74 3.35 -4.02 -11.07
CA SER A 74 3.63 -2.58 -11.01
C SER A 74 2.38 -1.74 -11.31
N ARG A 75 1.63 -2.08 -12.36
CA ARG A 75 0.38 -1.39 -12.70
C ARG A 75 -0.68 -1.52 -11.60
N ILE A 76 -0.87 -2.73 -11.05
CA ILE A 76 -1.81 -2.96 -9.95
C ILE A 76 -1.42 -2.15 -8.71
N ALA A 77 -0.13 -2.06 -8.38
CA ALA A 77 0.35 -1.28 -7.24
C ALA A 77 0.13 0.24 -7.44
N VAL A 78 0.37 0.74 -8.66
CA VAL A 78 0.10 2.13 -9.03
C VAL A 78 -1.40 2.43 -8.96
N GLU A 79 -2.24 1.56 -9.51
CA GLU A 79 -3.70 1.69 -9.47
C GLU A 79 -4.25 1.62 -8.05
N SER A 80 -3.68 0.77 -7.20
CA SER A 80 -4.08 0.66 -5.78
C SER A 80 -3.66 1.88 -4.95
N GLY A 81 -2.51 2.50 -5.28
CA GLY A 81 -2.03 3.72 -4.62
C GLY A 81 -2.74 5.00 -5.10
N LEU A 82 -3.16 5.01 -6.36
CA LEU A 82 -4.00 6.05 -6.95
C LEU A 82 -5.47 5.70 -6.67
N ASN A 83 -5.91 5.92 -5.43
CA ASN A 83 -7.33 5.84 -5.06
C ASN A 83 -8.21 6.45 -6.18
N ASN A 84 -9.20 5.67 -6.62
CA ASN A 84 -10.19 5.86 -7.70
C ASN A 84 -11.00 7.18 -7.72
N THR A 85 -10.49 8.26 -7.13
CA THR A 85 -11.17 9.56 -7.00
C THR A 85 -10.91 10.51 -8.16
N ASP A 86 -9.90 10.27 -8.99
CA ASP A 86 -9.71 11.02 -10.22
C ASP A 86 -9.51 10.04 -11.39
N PRO A 87 -10.48 9.92 -12.31
CA PRO A 87 -10.19 9.32 -13.59
C PRO A 87 -9.09 10.20 -14.20
N GLY A 88 -7.87 9.69 -14.35
CA GLY A 88 -6.72 10.44 -14.90
C GLY A 88 -6.87 10.95 -16.34
N PHE A 89 -8.10 10.93 -16.87
CA PHE A 89 -8.55 11.44 -18.15
C PHE A 89 -9.77 12.36 -18.01
N THR A 90 -9.94 13.05 -16.88
CA THR A 90 -10.94 14.13 -16.76
C THR A 90 -10.38 15.40 -17.38
N VAL A 91 -11.21 16.02 -18.22
CA VAL A 91 -10.92 17.36 -18.76
C VAL A 91 -11.17 18.36 -17.63
N PRO A 92 -10.30 19.38 -17.45
CA PRO A 92 -10.50 20.39 -16.42
C PRO A 92 -11.87 21.08 -16.53
N ASP A 93 -12.45 21.45 -15.40
CA ASP A 93 -13.68 22.23 -15.35
C ASP A 93 -13.53 23.50 -16.19
N GLY A 94 -14.49 23.77 -17.08
CA GLY A 94 -14.45 24.95 -17.95
C GLY A 94 -13.61 24.80 -19.22
N TYR A 95 -13.03 23.61 -19.50
CA TYR A 95 -12.20 23.39 -20.69
C TYR A 95 -12.96 23.69 -21.98
N PHE A 96 -14.15 23.10 -22.15
CA PHE A 96 -14.93 23.27 -23.38
C PHE A 96 -15.55 24.67 -23.50
N GLU A 97 -15.92 25.28 -22.37
CA GLU A 97 -16.43 26.65 -22.30
C GLU A 97 -15.35 27.66 -22.76
N ASN A 98 -14.10 27.46 -22.36
CA ASN A 98 -12.98 28.32 -22.77
C ASN A 98 -12.40 27.96 -24.14
N LEU A 99 -12.54 26.72 -24.59
CA LEU A 99 -11.99 26.25 -25.87
C LEU A 99 -12.53 27.08 -27.04
N GLN A 100 -13.82 27.40 -27.04
CA GLN A 100 -14.43 28.22 -28.08
C GLN A 100 -13.81 29.62 -28.15
N GLN A 101 -13.61 30.27 -27.00
CA GLN A 101 -12.97 31.59 -26.94
C GLN A 101 -11.49 31.52 -27.35
N GLN A 102 -10.77 30.49 -26.93
CA GLN A 102 -9.37 30.31 -27.34
C GLN A 102 -9.22 30.11 -28.85
N ILE A 103 -10.10 29.33 -29.47
CA ILE A 103 -10.09 29.12 -30.92
C ILE A 103 -10.37 30.45 -31.64
N GLN A 104 -11.40 31.20 -31.22
CA GLN A 104 -11.71 32.50 -31.81
C GLN A 104 -10.57 33.50 -31.66
N ASN A 105 -9.94 33.54 -30.48
CA ASN A 105 -8.78 34.40 -30.24
C ASN A 105 -7.60 34.02 -31.12
N ARG A 106 -7.34 32.71 -31.33
CA ARG A 106 -6.28 32.27 -32.25
C ARG A 106 -6.57 32.65 -33.69
N ILE A 107 -7.79 32.45 -34.16
CA ILE A 107 -8.19 32.84 -35.53
C ILE A 107 -8.02 34.34 -35.72
N PHE A 108 -8.48 35.16 -34.75
CA PHE A 108 -8.32 36.61 -34.81
C PHE A 108 -6.86 37.05 -34.82
N VAL A 109 -6.01 36.41 -33.99
CA VAL A 109 -4.56 36.68 -33.97
C VAL A 109 -3.91 36.29 -35.29
N GLU A 110 -4.29 35.16 -35.87
CA GLU A 110 -3.77 34.69 -37.16
C GLU A 110 -4.21 35.60 -38.32
N GLU A 111 -5.47 36.04 -38.32
CA GLU A 111 -6.00 37.01 -39.29
C GLU A 111 -5.35 38.40 -39.15
N ALA A 112 -5.10 38.85 -37.92
CA ALA A 112 -4.44 40.13 -37.65
C ALA A 112 -2.93 40.12 -37.96
N LEU A 113 -2.28 38.96 -37.85
CA LEU A 113 -0.85 38.80 -38.15
C LEU A 113 -0.57 38.47 -39.62
N GLY A 114 -1.55 38.03 -40.41
CA GLY A 114 -1.35 37.73 -41.84
C GLY A 114 -0.38 36.57 -42.11
N GLU A 115 0.14 36.48 -43.33
CA GLU A 115 1.00 35.37 -43.81
C GLU A 115 2.16 35.07 -42.83
N PRO A 116 2.42 33.79 -42.50
CA PRO A 116 3.34 33.38 -41.44
C PRO A 116 4.83 33.70 -41.70
N ALA A 117 5.18 34.23 -42.87
CA ALA A 117 6.57 34.35 -43.31
C ALA A 117 7.39 35.43 -42.58
N GLU A 118 6.77 36.52 -42.09
CA GLU A 118 7.50 37.67 -41.54
C GLU A 118 7.63 37.62 -40.00
N HIS A 119 6.73 36.90 -39.32
CA HIS A 119 6.54 37.01 -37.86
C HIS A 119 7.34 36.00 -37.02
N PHE A 120 7.91 34.96 -37.65
CA PHE A 120 8.82 34.01 -37.00
C PHE A 120 10.30 34.30 -37.28
N SER A 121 10.61 35.47 -37.84
CA SER A 121 12.00 35.86 -38.06
C SER A 121 12.66 36.26 -36.74
N VAL A 122 13.78 35.63 -36.45
CA VAL A 122 14.57 35.94 -35.27
C VAL A 122 15.34 37.24 -35.53
N PRO A 123 15.36 38.21 -34.59
CA PRO A 123 16.09 39.46 -34.79
C PRO A 123 17.55 39.23 -35.16
N ALA A 124 18.09 40.07 -36.06
CA ALA A 124 19.48 40.00 -36.48
C ALA A 124 20.42 40.00 -35.26
N GLY A 125 21.29 38.99 -35.17
CA GLY A 125 22.25 38.82 -34.07
C GLY A 125 21.67 38.24 -32.76
N TYR A 126 20.45 37.69 -32.77
CA TYR A 126 19.90 36.97 -31.60
C TYR A 126 20.80 35.82 -31.16
N PHE A 127 21.20 34.95 -32.09
CA PHE A 127 22.03 33.79 -31.78
C PHE A 127 23.44 34.19 -31.33
N ASP A 128 24.00 35.28 -31.87
CA ASP A 128 25.29 35.83 -31.43
C ASP A 128 25.21 36.37 -29.99
N LYS A 129 24.14 37.11 -29.66
CA LYS A 129 23.88 37.58 -28.29
C LYS A 129 23.63 36.41 -27.34
N LEU A 130 22.85 35.42 -27.75
CA LEU A 130 22.55 34.23 -26.96
C LEU A 130 23.83 33.45 -26.67
N ASN A 131 24.65 33.19 -27.70
CA ASN A 131 25.93 32.49 -27.55
C ASN A 131 26.88 33.24 -26.62
N LYS A 132 26.99 34.58 -26.79
CA LYS A 132 27.78 35.42 -25.88
C LYS A 132 27.28 35.34 -24.43
N ASN A 133 25.98 35.43 -24.20
CA ASN A 133 25.39 35.31 -22.86
C ASN A 133 25.64 33.93 -22.23
N ILE A 134 25.58 32.86 -23.01
CA ILE A 134 25.87 31.50 -22.55
C ILE A 134 27.35 31.38 -22.18
N LEU A 135 28.27 31.84 -23.04
CA LEU A 135 29.71 31.84 -22.78
C LEU A 135 30.06 32.67 -21.52
N ASP A 136 29.44 33.83 -21.36
CA ASP A 136 29.62 34.67 -20.17
C ASP A 136 29.05 34.00 -18.91
N SER A 137 27.98 33.22 -19.04
CA SER A 137 27.36 32.48 -17.93
C SER A 137 28.04 31.15 -17.62
N THR A 138 28.86 30.58 -18.50
CA THR A 138 29.39 29.21 -18.35
C THR A 138 30.92 29.14 -18.32
N VAL A 139 31.60 29.97 -19.11
CA VAL A 139 33.07 29.91 -19.29
C VAL A 139 33.76 31.11 -18.65
N ASN A 140 33.18 32.32 -18.75
CA ASN A 140 33.77 33.55 -18.19
C ASN A 140 33.31 33.87 -16.77
N GLN A 141 32.60 32.97 -16.08
CA GLN A 141 32.38 33.11 -14.64
C GLN A 141 33.70 32.89 -13.89
N GLY A 142 34.53 33.93 -13.84
CA GLY A 142 35.51 34.07 -12.78
C GLY A 142 34.76 34.05 -11.44
N ALA A 143 34.76 32.89 -10.80
CA ALA A 143 34.22 32.61 -9.47
C ALA A 143 33.05 33.52 -9.08
N VAL A 144 31.82 33.17 -9.48
CA VAL A 144 30.63 33.72 -8.84
C VAL A 144 30.75 33.40 -7.35
N LYS A 145 31.19 34.40 -6.58
CA LYS A 145 31.11 34.43 -5.12
C LYS A 145 29.63 34.56 -4.81
N SER A 146 28.86 33.48 -4.97
CA SER A 146 27.61 33.35 -4.26
C SER A 146 28.00 33.33 -2.78
N ARG A 147 27.97 34.51 -2.17
CA ARG A 147 28.00 34.64 -0.71
C ARG A 147 26.70 34.03 -0.25
N GLY A 148 26.67 32.70 -0.12
CA GLY A 148 25.64 32.02 0.64
C GLY A 148 25.54 32.74 1.97
N ILE A 149 24.36 33.27 2.29
CA ILE A 149 24.14 33.90 3.57
C ILE A 149 24.27 32.79 4.61
N ILE A 150 25.41 32.71 5.27
CA ILE A 150 25.63 31.78 6.38
C ILE A 150 24.85 32.35 7.57
N ARG A 151 23.58 31.95 7.73
CA ARG A 151 22.82 32.24 8.96
C ARG A 151 23.25 31.25 10.03
N ARG A 152 23.84 31.78 11.10
CA ARG A 152 24.22 31.02 12.29
C ARG A 152 22.95 30.63 13.05
N LEU A 153 22.53 29.36 12.92
CA LEU A 153 21.27 28.82 13.47
C LEU A 153 21.23 28.80 15.01
N TYR A 154 22.39 28.82 15.66
CA TYR A 154 22.47 28.81 17.13
C TYR A 154 23.06 30.15 17.61
N THR A 155 22.20 31.01 18.14
CA THR A 155 22.61 32.20 18.87
C THR A 155 22.94 31.79 20.31
N SER A 156 24.09 32.23 20.82
CA SER A 156 24.60 31.84 22.15
C SER A 156 23.63 32.18 23.29
N THR A 157 22.67 33.08 23.07
CA THR A 157 21.66 33.45 24.08
C THR A 157 20.62 32.35 24.31
N ALA A 158 20.26 31.55 23.31
CA ALA A 158 19.30 30.45 23.47
C ALA A 158 19.81 29.36 24.43
N PHE A 159 21.13 29.08 24.40
CA PHE A 159 21.74 28.09 25.29
C PHE A 159 21.68 28.52 26.77
N LYS A 160 21.77 29.83 27.05
CA LYS A 160 21.69 30.36 28.44
C LYS A 160 20.32 30.13 29.07
N TYR A 161 19.25 30.21 28.28
CA TYR A 161 17.89 29.94 28.76
C TYR A 161 17.59 28.44 28.85
N ALA A 162 18.09 27.65 27.90
CA ALA A 162 17.94 26.20 27.93
C ALA A 162 18.55 25.60 29.21
N THR A 163 19.75 26.02 29.60
CA THR A 163 20.38 25.54 30.85
C THR A 163 19.55 25.92 32.08
N ALA A 164 19.03 27.14 32.17
CA ALA A 164 18.21 27.58 33.30
C ALA A 164 16.91 26.76 33.40
N ALA A 165 16.25 26.47 32.27
CA ALA A 165 15.06 25.65 32.24
C ALA A 165 15.34 24.19 32.67
N CYS A 166 16.46 23.61 32.24
CA CYS A 166 16.87 22.27 32.68
C CYS A 166 17.13 22.22 34.19
N PHE A 167 17.80 23.22 34.77
CA PHE A 167 17.98 23.29 36.22
C PHE A 167 16.65 23.46 36.96
N ALA A 168 15.74 24.28 36.45
CA ALA A 168 14.41 24.44 37.04
C ALA A 168 13.62 23.11 37.01
N LEU A 169 13.65 22.38 35.89
CA LEU A 169 13.01 21.07 35.76
C LEU A 169 13.67 19.99 36.62
N ALA A 170 15.00 19.98 36.74
CA ALA A 170 15.70 19.02 37.59
C ALA A 170 15.43 19.25 39.08
N LEU A 171 15.39 20.52 39.52
CA LEU A 171 15.07 20.85 40.90
C LEU A 171 13.60 20.58 41.23
N SER A 172 12.67 20.98 40.36
CA SER A 172 11.23 20.74 40.56
C SER A 172 10.87 19.26 40.43
N GLY A 173 11.40 18.58 39.41
CA GLY A 173 11.27 17.15 39.21
C GLY A 173 11.91 16.33 40.33
N GLY A 174 13.04 16.78 40.89
CA GLY A 174 13.68 16.13 42.04
C GLY A 174 12.86 16.21 43.33
N ILE A 175 12.23 17.37 43.62
CA ILE A 175 11.34 17.52 44.78
C ILE A 175 10.09 16.66 44.60
N LEU A 176 9.45 16.72 43.42
CA LEU A 176 8.29 15.88 43.12
C LEU A 176 8.63 14.38 43.12
N LEU A 177 9.75 13.96 42.53
CA LEU A 177 10.18 12.56 42.61
C LEU A 177 10.47 12.17 44.05
N SER A 178 11.11 13.02 44.88
CA SER A 178 11.35 12.69 46.29
C SER A 178 10.08 12.56 47.11
N GLU A 179 9.00 13.23 46.72
CA GLU A 179 7.67 13.10 47.32
C GLU A 179 6.90 11.87 46.78
N LEU A 180 7.13 11.49 45.51
CA LEU A 180 6.58 10.27 44.91
C LEU A 180 7.35 8.97 45.27
N THR A 181 8.66 9.06 45.53
CA THR A 181 9.53 7.94 45.91
C THR A 181 9.94 8.01 47.39
N GLY A 182 9.36 8.95 48.13
CA GLY A 182 9.42 9.00 49.59
C GLY A 182 8.69 7.78 50.14
N SER A 183 9.46 6.92 50.80
CA SER A 183 9.01 5.70 51.49
C SER A 183 7.67 5.87 52.20
N VAL A 184 6.79 4.88 52.02
CA VAL A 184 5.67 4.57 52.92
C VAL A 184 6.14 4.80 54.36
N VAL A 185 5.55 5.79 55.03
CA VAL A 185 5.74 5.98 56.47
C VAL A 185 5.24 4.71 57.13
N GLU A 186 6.15 3.92 57.68
CA GLU A 186 5.82 2.70 58.42
C GLU A 186 5.07 3.11 59.71
N HIS A 187 3.73 3.08 59.67
CA HIS A 187 2.88 3.51 60.77
C HIS A 187 2.83 2.46 61.90
N LYS A 188 3.95 2.24 62.59
CA LYS A 188 4.08 1.29 63.74
C LYS A 188 3.42 1.79 65.03
N GLY A 189 2.22 2.38 64.95
CA GLY A 189 1.54 2.88 66.15
C GLY A 189 0.30 3.74 65.94
N THR A 190 -0.46 3.56 64.86
CA THR A 190 -1.76 4.25 64.72
C THR A 190 -2.80 3.63 65.66
N PHE A 191 -3.71 4.44 66.21
CA PHE A 191 -4.74 4.03 67.19
C PHE A 191 -5.56 2.82 66.69
N LEU A 192 -5.82 2.78 65.38
CA LEU A 192 -6.53 1.70 64.71
C LEU A 192 -5.75 0.37 64.78
N HIS A 193 -4.42 0.40 64.68
CA HIS A 193 -3.58 -0.79 64.78
C HIS A 193 -3.58 -1.36 66.21
N LYS A 194 -3.62 -0.49 67.23
CA LYS A 194 -3.75 -0.89 68.63
C LYS A 194 -5.12 -1.54 68.89
N GLU A 195 -6.18 -0.97 68.34
CA GLU A 195 -7.53 -1.49 68.52
C GLU A 195 -7.74 -2.83 67.77
N LEU A 196 -7.18 -2.98 66.57
CA LEU A 196 -7.18 -4.24 65.83
C LEU A 196 -6.37 -5.33 66.54
N SER A 197 -5.26 -4.99 67.20
CA SER A 197 -4.45 -5.96 67.93
C SER A 197 -5.14 -6.56 69.16
N ASN A 198 -6.20 -5.93 69.67
CA ASN A 198 -6.98 -6.43 70.79
C ASN A 198 -8.03 -7.49 70.39
N ILE A 199 -8.22 -7.74 69.09
CA ILE A 199 -9.18 -8.75 68.61
C ILE A 199 -8.55 -10.14 68.75
N PRO A 200 -9.20 -11.10 69.43
CA PRO A 200 -8.72 -12.47 69.55
C PRO A 200 -8.55 -13.15 68.18
N VAL A 201 -7.48 -13.92 68.02
CA VAL A 201 -7.17 -14.64 66.77
C VAL A 201 -8.28 -15.63 66.39
N ASP A 202 -8.97 -16.21 67.38
CA ASP A 202 -10.06 -17.16 67.15
C ASP A 202 -11.29 -16.51 66.49
N ASP A 203 -11.57 -15.23 66.81
CA ASP A 203 -12.65 -14.46 66.19
C ASP A 203 -12.32 -14.11 64.75
N ILE A 204 -11.06 -13.74 64.48
CA ILE A 204 -10.57 -13.48 63.12
C ILE A 204 -10.71 -14.74 62.25
N LYS A 205 -10.33 -15.91 62.81
CA LYS A 205 -10.42 -17.19 62.10
C LYS A 205 -11.88 -17.58 61.81
N SER A 206 -12.78 -17.38 62.77
CA SER A 206 -14.21 -17.64 62.61
C SER A 206 -14.84 -16.73 61.55
N TYR A 207 -14.47 -15.44 61.55
CA TYR A 207 -14.94 -14.48 60.55
C TYR A 207 -14.46 -14.80 59.14
N LEU A 208 -13.19 -15.17 58.98
CA LEU A 208 -12.64 -15.58 57.69
C LEU A 208 -13.30 -16.87 57.19
N GLN A 209 -13.48 -17.87 58.06
CA GLN A 209 -14.16 -19.10 57.66
C GLN A 209 -15.63 -18.89 57.25
N LEU A 210 -16.32 -17.93 57.87
CA LEU A 210 -17.70 -17.61 57.51
C LEU A 210 -17.80 -16.85 56.18
N ASN A 211 -16.77 -16.07 55.81
CA ASN A 211 -16.82 -15.12 54.69
C ASN A 211 -15.84 -15.44 53.55
N LEU A 212 -15.14 -16.59 53.55
CA LEU A 212 -14.30 -16.99 52.42
C LEU A 212 -15.15 -17.53 51.26
N ASP A 213 -15.16 -16.81 50.14
CA ASP A 213 -15.69 -17.28 48.85
C ASP A 213 -14.53 -17.92 48.03
N PRO A 214 -14.68 -19.10 47.43
CA PRO A 214 -13.64 -19.76 46.63
C PRO A 214 -13.06 -18.94 45.45
N SER A 215 -13.65 -17.80 45.09
CA SER A 215 -13.17 -16.95 43.98
C SER A 215 -11.96 -16.07 44.33
N ASP A 216 -11.65 -15.84 45.62
CA ASP A 216 -10.61 -14.87 46.02
C ASP A 216 -9.17 -15.40 45.92
N ALA A 217 -8.98 -16.71 45.71
CA ALA A 217 -7.66 -17.33 45.57
C ALA A 217 -7.00 -17.14 44.19
N GLN A 218 -7.71 -16.56 43.20
CA GLN A 218 -7.24 -16.51 41.80
C GLN A 218 -6.57 -15.18 41.38
N ALA A 219 -6.54 -14.14 42.23
CA ALA A 219 -6.14 -12.80 41.79
C ALA A 219 -4.62 -12.50 41.77
N THR A 220 -3.72 -13.45 42.09
CA THR A 220 -2.28 -13.18 42.19
C THR A 220 -1.41 -14.11 41.34
N VAL A 221 -1.59 -14.18 40.01
CA VAL A 221 -0.60 -14.86 39.13
C VAL A 221 -0.37 -14.19 37.75
N ALA A 222 -1.13 -13.16 37.33
CA ALA A 222 -1.12 -12.74 35.92
C ALA A 222 -0.54 -11.34 35.62
N SER A 223 0.66 -11.01 36.10
CA SER A 223 1.39 -9.83 35.61
C SER A 223 2.91 -9.95 35.75
N ASP A 224 3.54 -10.74 34.89
CA ASP A 224 4.64 -10.28 34.02
C ASP A 224 5.21 -11.46 33.21
N ASP A 225 5.29 -11.24 31.90
CA ASP A 225 5.76 -12.16 30.87
C ASP A 225 7.30 -12.26 30.89
N ALA A 226 7.86 -12.79 31.98
CA ALA A 226 9.29 -13.10 32.09
C ALA A 226 9.48 -14.62 32.14
N SER A 227 10.08 -15.17 31.08
CA SER A 227 10.53 -16.56 31.04
C SER A 227 11.61 -16.79 32.10
N ILE A 228 11.27 -17.46 33.19
CA ILE A 228 12.19 -17.87 34.24
C ILE A 228 13.03 -19.04 33.72
N ASP A 229 14.28 -18.79 33.34
CA ASP A 229 15.28 -19.85 33.14
C ASP A 229 16.31 -19.84 34.28
N ASP A 230 16.87 -21.01 34.61
CA ASP A 230 17.81 -21.13 35.74
C ASP A 230 19.06 -20.24 35.55
N ALA A 231 19.41 -19.93 34.30
CA ALA A 231 20.52 -19.06 33.94
C ALA A 231 20.29 -17.58 34.31
N SER A 232 19.06 -17.08 34.15
CA SER A 232 18.70 -15.71 34.57
C SER A 232 18.59 -15.59 36.09
N LEU A 233 18.15 -16.65 36.76
CA LEU A 233 18.09 -16.68 38.23
C LEU A 233 19.48 -16.71 38.86
N GLU A 234 20.42 -17.49 38.32
CA GLU A 234 21.79 -17.56 38.83
C GLU A 234 22.54 -16.23 38.64
N ASN A 235 22.36 -15.56 37.49
CA ASN A 235 22.93 -14.24 37.26
C ASN A 235 22.35 -13.16 38.19
N ALA A 236 21.04 -13.21 38.48
CA ALA A 236 20.39 -12.28 39.39
C ALA A 236 20.91 -12.46 40.83
N LEU A 237 21.03 -13.71 41.29
CA LEU A 237 21.56 -14.02 42.61
C LEU A 237 23.05 -13.64 42.75
N GLN A 238 23.85 -13.86 41.71
CA GLN A 238 25.27 -13.49 41.72
C GLN A 238 25.47 -11.97 41.82
N ASN A 239 24.61 -11.18 41.17
CA ASN A 239 24.65 -9.72 41.25
C ASN A 239 24.26 -9.18 42.63
N ASP A 240 23.28 -9.80 43.29
CA ASP A 240 22.87 -9.40 44.65
C ASP A 240 23.93 -9.75 45.70
N VAL A 241 24.61 -10.89 45.58
CA VAL A 241 25.71 -11.26 46.48
C VAL A 241 26.91 -10.33 46.32
N ASN A 242 27.23 -9.94 45.07
CA ASN A 242 28.34 -9.02 44.80
C ASN A 242 28.07 -7.58 45.28
N ASN A 243 26.81 -7.16 45.36
CA ASN A 243 26.42 -5.84 45.85
C ASN A 243 26.21 -5.79 47.37
N ALA A 244 26.20 -6.93 48.05
CA ALA A 244 26.04 -7.04 49.50
C ALA A 244 27.37 -7.18 50.28
N GLN A 245 28.53 -6.99 49.62
CA GLN A 245 29.86 -6.85 50.26
C GLN A 245 30.44 -5.45 50.09
#